data_AF-A0A7S1ZQZ0-F1
#
_entry.id   AF-A0A7S1ZQZ0-F1
#
_cell.length_a   1.000
_cell.length_b   1.000
_cell.length_c   1.000
_cell.angle_alpha   90.00
_cell.angle_beta   90.00
_cell.angle_gamma   90.00
#
_symmetry.space_group_name_H-M   'P 1'
#
loop_
_entity.id
_entity.type
_entity.pdbx_description
1 polymer ?
#
loop_
_entity_poly.entity_id
_entity_poly.type
_entity_poly.pdbx_seq_one_letter_code
_entity_poly.pdbx_strand_id
1 'polypeptide(L)'
;TNGHHSFQKLLKWRKERWERWRKGVKMEPLSEESGLGDVFKPFKQIFNGVLADDTPFDRNIRINSMLSPPSSPDKIKLTWLGHSTCLIRQHSFTFLTDPVFSPRASPVQFIGPKRYTSPALTVDELPGIDICLLSHDHYDHLDYNSIIDLVDSGKINYWAVPLGLKQWLMEEAGVE
;
A
#
# COMPACT_ATOMS: atom_id res chain seq x y z
N THR A 1 -13.38 -10.16 15.20
CA THR A 1 -12.36 -11.16 15.63
C THR A 1 -11.77 -11.97 14.48
N ASN A 2 -12.08 -11.68 13.21
CA ASN A 2 -11.55 -12.41 12.03
C ASN A 2 -10.22 -11.86 11.47
N GLY A 3 -9.90 -10.58 11.68
CA GLY A 3 -8.70 -9.96 11.10
C GLY A 3 -7.36 -10.51 11.60
N HIS A 4 -7.31 -11.03 12.84
CA HIS A 4 -6.07 -11.56 13.40
C HIS A 4 -5.65 -12.90 12.77
N HIS A 5 -6.62 -13.67 12.27
CA HIS A 5 -6.38 -14.96 11.64
C HIS A 5 -5.90 -14.79 10.19
N SER A 6 -6.53 -13.90 9.42
CA SER A 6 -6.13 -13.60 8.04
C SER A 6 -4.76 -12.90 7.95
N PHE A 7 -4.42 -12.01 8.90
CA PHE A 7 -3.08 -11.42 8.97
C PHE A 7 -1.95 -12.45 9.17
N GLN A 8 -2.12 -13.41 10.10
CA GLN A 8 -1.12 -14.46 10.32
C GLN A 8 -0.97 -15.37 9.09
N LYS A 9 -2.06 -15.58 8.35
CA LYS A 9 -2.04 -16.32 7.10
C LYS A 9 -1.32 -15.57 5.98
N LEU A 10 -1.41 -14.23 5.90
CA LEU A 10 -0.57 -13.43 5.00
C LEU A 10 0.93 -13.64 5.28
N LEU A 11 1.34 -13.57 6.55
CA LEU A 11 2.74 -13.80 6.94
C LEU A 11 3.21 -15.20 6.55
N LYS A 12 2.38 -16.21 6.84
CA LYS A 12 2.64 -17.60 6.47
C LYS A 12 2.78 -17.75 4.95
N TRP A 13 1.84 -17.20 4.18
CA TRP A 13 1.86 -17.23 2.72
C TRP A 13 3.12 -16.56 2.14
N ARG A 14 3.54 -15.39 2.67
CA ARG A 14 4.78 -14.70 2.25
C ARG A 14 6.01 -15.56 2.49
N LYS A 15 6.10 -16.19 3.68
CA LYS A 15 7.20 -17.11 4.01
C LYS A 15 7.24 -18.30 3.04
N GLU A 16 6.09 -18.94 2.78
CA GLU A 16 6.00 -20.06 1.85
C GLU A 16 6.33 -19.67 0.41
N ARG A 17 5.87 -18.49 -0.05
CA ARG A 17 6.22 -17.93 -1.35
C ARG A 17 7.73 -17.69 -1.47
N TRP A 18 8.35 -17.10 -0.44
CA TRP A 18 9.79 -16.89 -0.40
C TRP A 18 10.57 -18.20 -0.46
N GLU A 19 10.14 -19.22 0.30
CA GLU A 19 10.75 -20.56 0.25
C GLU A 19 10.64 -21.21 -1.13
N ARG A 20 9.48 -21.08 -1.80
CA ARG A 20 9.29 -21.54 -3.18
C ARG A 20 10.22 -20.82 -4.16
N TRP A 21 10.33 -19.50 -4.05
CA TRP A 21 11.21 -18.69 -4.90
C TRP A 21 12.68 -19.06 -4.67
N ARG A 22 13.14 -19.10 -3.41
CA ARG A 22 14.52 -19.43 -3.05
C ARG A 22 14.92 -20.83 -3.50
N LYS A 23 14.02 -21.82 -3.43
CA LYS A 23 14.29 -23.19 -3.91
C LYS A 23 14.44 -23.26 -5.44
N GLY A 24 13.90 -22.30 -6.18
CA GLY A 24 14.01 -22.21 -7.65
C GLY A 24 15.22 -21.43 -8.15
N VAL A 25 15.96 -20.74 -7.29
CA VAL A 25 17.12 -19.91 -7.66
C VAL A 25 18.39 -20.48 -7.03
N LYS A 26 19.35 -20.94 -7.84
CA LYS A 26 20.73 -21.20 -7.38
C LYS A 26 21.41 -19.85 -7.14
N MET A 27 21.36 -19.37 -5.90
CA MET A 27 22.21 -18.25 -5.44
C MET A 27 23.54 -18.83 -4.94
N GLU A 28 24.65 -18.46 -5.56
CA GLU A 28 25.94 -18.57 -4.88
C GLU A 28 26.08 -17.39 -3.91
N PRO A 29 26.48 -17.61 -2.65
CA PRO A 29 26.56 -16.54 -1.67
C PRO A 29 27.76 -15.64 -1.97
N LEU A 30 27.50 -14.36 -2.21
CA LEU A 30 28.50 -13.31 -2.03
C LEU A 30 28.49 -12.90 -0.57
N SER A 31 29.62 -13.09 0.11
CA SER A 31 29.84 -12.61 1.47
C SER A 31 30.50 -11.24 1.43
N GLU A 32 29.82 -10.23 1.95
CA GLU A 32 30.45 -9.04 2.53
C GLU A 32 30.05 -9.00 4.01
N GLU A 33 31.04 -8.96 4.90
CA GLU A 33 30.81 -8.75 6.32
C GLU A 33 30.61 -7.25 6.57
N SER A 34 29.35 -6.85 6.75
CA SER A 34 29.01 -5.58 7.38
C SER A 34 28.26 -5.87 8.69
N GLY A 35 28.80 -5.37 9.81
CA GLY A 35 28.24 -5.62 11.13
C GLY A 35 26.84 -5.02 11.31
N LEU A 36 26.02 -5.68 12.13
CA LEU A 36 24.63 -5.29 12.43
C LEU A 36 24.46 -3.77 12.72
N GLY A 37 25.46 -3.14 13.34
CA GLY A 37 25.41 -1.74 13.76
C GLY A 37 25.38 -0.69 12.64
N ASP A 38 25.91 -1.00 11.45
CA ASP A 38 26.00 -0.02 10.35
C ASP A 38 24.69 0.06 9.53
N VAL A 39 23.85 -0.99 9.59
CA VAL A 39 22.49 -0.99 9.01
C VAL A 39 21.54 -0.06 9.79
N PHE A 40 21.74 0.10 11.10
CA PHE A 40 20.82 0.88 11.96
C PHE A 40 21.15 2.37 12.08
N LYS A 41 22.33 2.82 11.64
CA LYS A 41 22.72 4.25 11.69
C LYS A 41 21.82 5.18 10.86
N PRO A 42 21.52 4.91 9.58
CA PRO A 42 20.63 5.78 8.79
C PRO A 42 19.20 5.81 9.36
N PHE A 43 18.74 4.71 9.97
CA PHE A 43 17.43 4.63 10.62
C PHE A 43 17.25 5.61 11.79
N LYS A 44 18.32 5.91 12.54
CA LYS A 44 18.26 6.81 13.71
C LYS A 44 18.23 8.29 13.32
N GLN A 45 18.87 8.67 12.20
CA GLN A 45 18.81 10.05 11.68
C GLN A 45 17.44 10.40 11.10
N ILE A 46 16.78 9.41 10.49
CA ILE A 46 15.43 9.49 9.91
C ILE A 46 14.35 9.68 11.02
N PHE A 47 14.61 9.22 12.25
CA PHE A 47 13.63 9.22 13.36
C PHE A 47 13.44 10.58 14.06
N ASN A 48 14.36 11.54 13.91
CA ASN A 48 14.34 12.81 14.65
C ASN A 48 13.63 13.97 13.92
N GLY A 49 13.16 13.77 12.69
CA GLY A 49 12.44 14.77 11.90
C GLY A 49 10.94 14.71 12.13
N VAL A 50 10.45 15.28 13.24
CA VAL A 50 9.03 15.54 13.43
C VAL A 50 8.66 16.80 12.66
N LEU A 51 7.82 16.67 11.64
CA LEU A 51 6.97 17.76 11.19
C LEU A 51 5.52 17.26 11.25
N ALA A 52 4.74 17.91 12.10
CA ALA A 52 3.29 17.83 12.12
C ALA A 52 2.73 18.49 10.86
N ASP A 53 1.68 17.90 10.30
CA ASP A 53 0.96 18.41 9.13
C ASP A 53 0.02 19.54 9.58
N ASP A 54 0.55 20.74 9.79
CA ASP A 54 -0.17 21.91 10.29
C ASP A 54 -0.47 22.92 9.15
N THR A 55 -1.15 22.49 8.08
CA THR A 55 -1.65 23.46 7.08
C THR A 55 -3.15 23.73 7.27
N PRO A 56 -3.56 24.97 7.61
CA PRO A 56 -4.95 25.34 7.92
C PRO A 56 -5.76 25.65 6.65
N PHE A 57 -5.54 24.89 5.58
CA PHE A 57 -6.34 25.01 4.36
C PHE A 57 -7.51 24.03 4.44
N ASP A 58 -8.72 24.48 4.09
CA ASP A 58 -9.94 23.67 4.20
C ASP A 58 -9.75 22.32 3.49
N ARG A 59 -9.69 21.25 4.30
CA ARG A 59 -9.53 19.87 3.85
C ARG A 59 -10.57 19.52 2.78
N ASN A 60 -11.78 20.06 2.90
CA ASN A 60 -12.86 19.78 1.95
C ASN A 60 -12.58 20.39 0.57
N ILE A 61 -11.99 21.60 0.50
CA ILE A 61 -11.59 22.22 -0.77
C ILE A 61 -10.51 21.36 -1.45
N ARG A 62 -9.55 20.84 -0.68
CA ARG A 62 -8.50 19.96 -1.19
C ARG A 62 -9.05 18.63 -1.70
N ILE A 63 -9.95 17.98 -0.94
CA ILE A 63 -10.61 16.74 -1.35
C ILE A 63 -11.41 16.95 -2.64
N ASN A 64 -12.25 17.98 -2.71
CA ASN A 64 -13.03 18.28 -3.90
C ASN A 64 -12.14 18.54 -5.12
N SER A 65 -11.02 19.25 -4.91
CA SER A 65 -10.03 19.45 -5.95
C SER A 65 -9.39 18.14 -6.40
N MET A 66 -9.07 17.20 -5.50
CA MET A 66 -8.52 15.88 -5.85
C MET A 66 -9.54 15.00 -6.58
N LEU A 67 -10.78 15.00 -6.11
CA LEU A 67 -11.89 14.19 -6.61
C LEU A 67 -12.59 14.80 -7.83
N SER A 68 -12.19 15.98 -8.30
CA SER A 68 -12.69 16.48 -9.59
C SER A 68 -12.17 15.61 -10.75
N PRO A 69 -12.98 15.40 -11.81
CA PRO A 69 -12.52 14.69 -13.00
C PRO A 69 -11.41 15.48 -13.72
N PRO A 70 -10.66 14.85 -14.64
CA PRO A 70 -9.75 15.57 -15.53
C PRO A 70 -10.47 16.68 -16.31
N SER A 71 -9.75 17.75 -16.64
CA SER A 71 -10.32 18.92 -17.33
C SER A 71 -10.79 18.64 -18.75
N SER A 72 -10.30 17.57 -19.38
CA SER A 72 -10.80 17.06 -20.66
C SER A 72 -10.57 15.54 -20.78
N PRO A 73 -11.29 14.85 -21.69
CA PRO A 73 -11.16 13.40 -21.92
C PRO A 73 -9.74 12.89 -22.17
N ASP A 74 -8.92 13.69 -22.85
CA ASP A 74 -7.55 13.32 -23.27
C ASP A 74 -6.50 13.59 -22.18
N LYS A 75 -6.92 14.12 -21.02
CA LYS A 75 -6.02 14.43 -19.92
C LYS A 75 -6.08 13.34 -18.86
N ILE A 76 -4.91 13.01 -18.35
CA ILE A 76 -4.72 12.16 -17.19
C ILE A 76 -4.55 13.06 -15.98
N LYS A 77 -5.27 12.76 -14.91
CA LYS A 77 -5.09 13.38 -13.62
C LYS A 77 -4.51 12.35 -12.65
N LEU A 78 -3.32 12.66 -12.12
CA LEU A 78 -2.68 11.86 -11.09
C LEU A 78 -2.77 12.61 -9.76
N THR A 79 -3.26 11.94 -8.73
CA THR A 79 -3.27 12.44 -7.35
C THR A 79 -2.44 11.51 -6.50
N TRP A 80 -1.35 12.02 -5.94
CA TRP A 80 -0.54 11.27 -4.99
C TRP A 80 -1.20 11.29 -3.60
N LEU A 81 -1.52 10.10 -3.08
CA LEU A 81 -2.18 9.95 -1.77
C LEU A 81 -1.18 9.68 -0.64
N GLY A 82 0.09 9.52 -0.98
CA GLY A 82 1.19 9.23 -0.06
C GLY A 82 1.80 7.86 -0.32
N HIS A 83 3.09 7.73 0.00
CA HIS A 83 3.85 6.49 -0.22
C HIS A 83 3.81 6.06 -1.71
N SER A 84 3.54 4.79 -2.01
CA SER A 84 3.34 4.25 -3.36
C SER A 84 1.90 4.42 -3.89
N THR A 85 1.01 5.05 -3.12
CA THR A 85 -0.42 5.17 -3.46
C THR A 85 -0.72 6.37 -4.35
N CYS A 86 -1.19 6.10 -5.56
CA CYS A 86 -1.64 7.10 -6.52
C CYS A 86 -3.06 6.81 -6.99
N LEU A 87 -3.92 7.82 -6.99
CA LEU A 87 -5.22 7.81 -7.66
C LEU A 87 -5.05 8.42 -9.05
N ILE A 88 -5.27 7.62 -10.08
CA ILE A 88 -5.07 8.01 -11.49
C ILE A 88 -6.43 8.00 -12.17
N ARG A 89 -6.78 9.09 -12.86
CA ARG A 89 -8.06 9.25 -13.52
C ARG A 89 -7.87 9.73 -14.95
N GLN A 90 -8.53 9.06 -15.88
CA GLN A 90 -8.56 9.43 -17.29
C GLN A 90 -9.93 9.07 -17.86
N HIS A 91 -10.59 10.02 -18.52
CA HIS A 91 -11.96 9.82 -19.01
C HIS A 91 -12.90 9.36 -17.88
N SER A 92 -13.56 8.21 -18.06
CA SER A 92 -14.40 7.55 -17.06
C SER A 92 -13.66 6.49 -16.24
N PHE A 93 -12.36 6.28 -16.47
CA PHE A 93 -11.57 5.26 -15.79
C PHE A 93 -10.82 5.82 -14.59
N THR A 94 -10.88 5.09 -13.48
CA THR A 94 -10.20 5.40 -12.23
C THR A 94 -9.37 4.20 -11.77
N PHE A 95 -8.08 4.45 -11.56
CA PHE A 95 -7.11 3.45 -11.09
C PHE A 95 -6.56 3.85 -9.73
N LEU A 96 -6.27 2.86 -8.90
CA LEU A 96 -5.54 3.02 -7.65
C LEU A 96 -4.29 2.13 -7.67
N THR A 97 -3.13 2.67 -7.29
CA THR A 97 -1.89 1.88 -7.18
C THR A 97 -1.55 1.63 -5.72
N ASP A 98 -1.05 0.44 -5.39
CA ASP A 98 -0.38 0.07 -4.13
C ASP A 98 -0.97 0.78 -2.89
N PRO A 99 -2.20 0.45 -2.49
CA PRO A 99 -2.92 1.16 -1.43
C PRO A 99 -2.27 0.96 -0.06
N VAL A 100 -1.76 2.04 0.51
CA VAL A 100 -1.14 2.10 1.85
C VAL A 100 -1.69 3.28 2.63
N PHE A 101 -2.80 3.03 3.32
CA PHE A 101 -3.50 3.96 4.21
C PHE A 101 -3.13 3.77 5.68
N SER A 102 -2.57 2.61 6.07
CA SER A 102 -2.11 2.37 7.44
C SER A 102 -1.05 3.39 7.90
N PRO A 103 -0.96 3.65 9.22
CA PRO A 103 0.06 4.53 9.78
C PRO A 103 1.48 3.93 9.71
N ARG A 104 1.63 2.62 9.51
CA ARG A 104 2.94 1.95 9.40
C ARG A 104 2.99 0.97 8.24
N ALA A 105 4.09 1.03 7.48
CA ALA A 105 4.47 0.03 6.48
C ALA A 105 5.21 -1.12 7.17
N SER A 106 4.48 -1.94 7.89
CA SER A 106 5.04 -2.98 8.77
C SER A 106 4.09 -4.17 8.85
N PRO A 107 4.59 -5.38 9.12
CA PRO A 107 3.72 -6.49 9.49
C PRO A 107 2.77 -6.12 10.63
N VAL A 108 3.23 -5.37 11.62
CA VAL A 108 2.38 -5.02 12.78
C VAL A 108 2.34 -3.51 12.98
N GLN A 109 1.18 -2.98 13.37
CA GLN A 109 0.99 -1.53 13.47
C GLN A 109 1.61 -0.87 14.71
N PHE A 110 2.20 -1.67 15.61
CA PHE A 110 2.89 -1.19 16.82
C PHE A 110 4.41 -1.06 16.66
N ILE A 111 5.04 -1.69 15.67
CA ILE A 111 6.49 -1.63 15.42
C ILE A 111 6.78 -1.37 13.93
N GLY A 112 7.96 -0.90 13.57
CA GLY A 112 8.34 -0.64 12.18
C GLY A 112 8.08 0.80 11.71
N PRO A 113 8.40 1.11 10.44
CA PRO A 113 8.45 2.48 9.94
C PRO A 113 7.06 3.13 9.96
N LYS A 114 6.95 4.25 10.68
CA LYS A 114 5.75 5.08 10.71
C LYS A 114 5.78 6.06 9.54
N ARG A 115 4.66 6.27 8.88
CA ARG A 115 4.53 7.33 7.88
C ARG A 115 4.68 8.71 8.52
N TYR A 116 5.28 9.64 7.79
CA TYR A 116 5.46 11.03 8.23
C TYR A 116 4.19 11.87 8.07
N THR A 117 3.53 11.74 6.92
CA THR A 117 2.34 12.49 6.57
C THR A 117 1.15 11.55 6.46
N SER A 118 -0.02 11.95 6.95
CA SER A 118 -1.25 11.17 6.77
C SER A 118 -1.59 10.97 5.29
N PRO A 119 -2.39 9.94 4.94
CA PRO A 119 -2.92 9.82 3.59
C PRO A 119 -3.66 11.10 3.17
N ALA A 120 -3.54 11.48 1.90
CA ALA A 120 -4.28 12.64 1.40
C ALA A 120 -5.80 12.43 1.38
N LEU A 121 -6.24 11.17 1.24
CA LEU A 121 -7.62 10.71 1.34
C LEU A 121 -7.70 9.48 2.24
N THR A 122 -8.80 9.29 2.96
CA THR A 122 -9.15 8.01 3.59
C THR A 122 -9.77 7.06 2.56
N VAL A 123 -9.89 5.78 2.91
CA VAL A 123 -10.60 4.80 2.06
C VAL A 123 -12.05 5.23 1.81
N ASP A 124 -12.72 5.79 2.81
CA ASP A 124 -14.09 6.30 2.70
C ASP A 124 -14.23 7.50 1.76
N GLU A 125 -13.19 8.33 1.65
CA GLU A 125 -13.15 9.50 0.77
C GLU A 125 -12.84 9.13 -0.69
N LEU A 126 -12.40 7.89 -0.97
CA LEU A 126 -12.11 7.46 -2.34
C LEU A 126 -13.37 7.38 -3.21
N PRO A 127 -13.27 7.71 -4.51
CA PRO A 127 -14.33 7.46 -5.48
C PRO A 127 -14.41 5.95 -5.79
N GLY A 128 -15.35 5.56 -6.65
CA GLY A 128 -15.32 4.23 -7.28
C GLY A 128 -14.04 4.05 -8.09
N ILE A 129 -13.46 2.86 -8.03
CA ILE A 129 -12.17 2.50 -8.66
C ILE A 129 -12.41 1.32 -9.58
N ASP A 130 -12.07 1.48 -10.85
CA ASP A 130 -12.20 0.42 -11.84
C ASP A 130 -11.14 -0.65 -11.64
N ILE A 131 -9.89 -0.25 -11.40
CA ILE A 131 -8.78 -1.19 -11.21
C ILE A 131 -7.88 -0.75 -10.06
N CYS A 132 -7.71 -1.62 -9.07
CA CYS A 132 -6.64 -1.50 -8.07
C CYS A 132 -5.44 -2.36 -8.50
N LEU A 133 -4.28 -1.72 -8.68
CA LEU A 133 -3.03 -2.38 -9.08
C LEU A 133 -2.13 -2.62 -7.88
N LEU A 134 -1.67 -3.86 -7.72
CA LEU A 134 -0.63 -4.23 -6.77
C LEU A 134 0.64 -4.60 -7.55
N SER A 135 1.74 -3.91 -7.26
CA SER A 135 3.01 -4.12 -7.95
C SER A 135 3.77 -5.34 -7.42
N HIS A 136 3.80 -5.52 -6.10
CA HIS A 136 4.46 -6.64 -5.40
C HIS A 136 3.95 -6.77 -3.95
N ASP A 137 4.54 -7.69 -3.17
CA ASP A 137 4.03 -8.10 -1.87
C ASP A 137 4.78 -7.53 -0.65
N HIS A 138 5.60 -6.49 -0.80
CA HIS A 138 6.24 -5.85 0.35
C HIS A 138 5.26 -4.98 1.15
N TYR A 139 5.55 -4.72 2.44
CA TYR A 139 4.62 -4.01 3.35
C TYR A 139 4.37 -2.54 2.98
N ASP A 140 5.27 -1.94 2.20
CA ASP A 140 5.18 -0.60 1.60
C ASP A 140 4.38 -0.55 0.29
N HIS A 141 3.90 -1.69 -0.20
CA HIS A 141 3.07 -1.77 -1.42
C HIS A 141 1.82 -2.66 -1.24
N LEU A 142 1.85 -3.58 -0.28
CA LEU A 142 0.79 -4.48 0.12
C LEU A 142 0.53 -4.33 1.62
N ASP A 143 -0.31 -3.34 1.95
CA ASP A 143 -0.78 -3.10 3.32
C ASP A 143 -2.08 -3.85 3.59
N TYR A 144 -2.01 -4.84 4.48
CA TYR A 144 -3.13 -5.72 4.81
C TYR A 144 -4.40 -4.96 5.22
N ASN A 145 -4.30 -3.96 6.11
CA ASN A 145 -5.50 -3.27 6.60
C ASN A 145 -6.14 -2.46 5.47
N SER A 146 -5.33 -1.79 4.64
CA SER A 146 -5.83 -1.06 3.47
C SER A 146 -6.58 -1.97 2.51
N ILE A 147 -6.08 -3.18 2.26
CA ILE A 147 -6.75 -4.15 1.40
C ILE A 147 -8.11 -4.53 1.98
N ILE A 148 -8.18 -4.88 3.27
CA ILE A 148 -9.45 -5.24 3.92
C ILE A 148 -10.44 -4.08 3.88
N ASP A 149 -10.01 -2.86 4.25
CA ASP A 149 -10.87 -1.67 4.23
C ASP A 149 -11.39 -1.39 2.81
N LEU A 150 -10.58 -1.61 1.77
CA LEU A 150 -10.98 -1.45 0.37
C LEU A 150 -11.97 -2.52 -0.09
N VAL A 151 -11.77 -3.78 0.31
CA VAL A 151 -12.72 -4.86 0.02
C VAL A 151 -14.05 -4.59 0.70
N ASP A 152 -14.04 -4.26 1.99
CA ASP A 152 -15.24 -3.96 2.78
C ASP A 152 -15.99 -2.73 2.23
N SER A 153 -15.28 -1.77 1.63
CA SER A 153 -15.89 -0.59 1.01
C SER A 153 -16.70 -0.89 -0.26
N GLY A 154 -16.43 -2.02 -0.93
CA GLY A 154 -17.06 -2.37 -2.22
C GLY A 154 -16.76 -1.41 -3.37
N LYS A 155 -15.71 -0.58 -3.27
CA LYS A 155 -15.39 0.46 -4.26
C LYS A 155 -14.52 -0.01 -5.42
N ILE A 156 -13.94 -1.21 -5.33
CA ILE A 156 -13.01 -1.75 -6.33
C ILE A 156 -13.73 -2.73 -7.25
N ASN A 157 -13.74 -2.47 -8.56
CA ASN A 157 -14.31 -3.39 -9.54
C ASN A 157 -13.35 -4.54 -9.87
N TYR A 158 -12.06 -4.25 -10.08
CA TYR A 158 -11.06 -5.26 -10.43
C TYR A 158 -9.74 -5.08 -9.68
N TRP A 159 -9.07 -6.19 -9.41
CA TRP A 159 -7.72 -6.23 -8.84
C TRP A 159 -6.73 -6.77 -9.87
N ALA A 160 -5.72 -5.97 -10.22
CA ALA A 160 -4.60 -6.38 -11.06
C ALA A 160 -3.39 -6.66 -10.18
N VAL A 161 -2.94 -7.92 -10.14
CA VAL A 161 -1.93 -8.38 -9.18
C VAL A 161 -0.89 -9.30 -9.78
N PRO A 162 0.30 -9.43 -9.17
CA PRO A 162 1.33 -10.35 -9.65
C PRO A 162 0.90 -11.80 -9.47
N LEU A 163 1.52 -12.69 -10.24
CA LEU A 163 1.26 -14.13 -10.16
C LEU A 163 1.42 -14.62 -8.71
N GLY A 164 0.44 -15.42 -8.26
CA GLY A 164 0.37 -16.01 -6.92
C GLY A 164 -0.30 -15.13 -5.86
N LEU A 165 -0.38 -13.79 -6.03
CA LEU A 165 -1.05 -12.91 -5.05
C LEU A 165 -2.58 -12.99 -5.15
N LYS A 166 -3.10 -13.32 -6.35
CA LYS A 166 -4.54 -13.54 -6.59
C LYS A 166 -5.15 -14.52 -5.58
N GLN A 167 -4.51 -15.67 -5.36
CA GLN A 167 -5.03 -16.69 -4.45
C GLN A 167 -5.18 -16.16 -3.03
N TRP A 168 -4.17 -15.42 -2.55
CA TRP A 168 -4.22 -14.82 -1.22
C TRP A 168 -5.34 -13.78 -1.10
N LEU A 169 -5.53 -12.91 -2.11
CA LEU A 169 -6.62 -11.94 -2.10
C LEU A 169 -8.00 -12.60 -2.02
N MET A 170 -8.20 -13.69 -2.76
CA MET A 170 -9.49 -14.38 -2.78
C MET A 170 -9.74 -15.15 -1.47
N GLU A 171 -8.75 -15.92 -0.99
CA GLU A 171 -8.92 -16.81 0.16
C GLU A 171 -8.90 -16.06 1.51
N GLU A 172 -8.14 -14.96 1.59
CA GLU A 172 -7.83 -14.31 2.87
C GLU A 172 -8.32 -12.87 2.98
N ALA A 173 -8.41 -12.15 1.85
CA ALA A 173 -8.92 -10.78 1.83
C ALA A 173 -10.38 -10.68 1.38
N GLY A 174 -10.99 -11.77 0.88
CA GLY A 174 -12.41 -11.80 0.50
C GLY A 174 -12.71 -11.12 -0.83
N VAL A 175 -11.72 -11.03 -1.74
CA VAL A 175 -11.95 -10.55 -3.11
C VAL A 175 -12.63 -11.65 -3.94
N GLU A 176 -13.75 -11.35 -4.58
CA GLU A 176 -14.48 -12.28 -5.48
C GLU A 176 -13.96 -12.25 -6.92
#